data_AF-A0A8S3PLK6-F1
#
_entry.id   AF-A0A8S3PLK6-F1
#
_cell.length_a   1.000
_cell.length_b   1.000
_cell.length_c   1.000
_cell.angle_alpha   90.00
_cell.angle_beta   90.00
_cell.angle_gamma   90.00
#
_symmetry.space_group_name_H-M   'P 1'
#
loop_
_entity.id
_entity.type
_entity.pdbx_description
1 polymer ?
#
loop_
_entity_poly.entity_id
_entity_poly.type
_entity_poly.pdbx_seq_one_letter_code
_entity_poly.pdbx_strand_id
1 'polypeptide(L)'
;MMRITTVARPRSSTGSRAGLDISDSDRESDPGICVPTLSWLPDPPTYAESLYMDTGLPHPVGNMGPLGPPEFSTVCVPPVKMDEKERRNKANQILKILCDSPVLQQHLPGLLSAKNAEGLTPFMQSVRGCAYQGALVILDTCRKLTSKDDTDKTTFMKMIYPPGSTLDSSPLQMLCCNDTCSFTWTGREHIKQDIFECKTCGLTGSLCCCTECARVCHKGHDCKMKRTSPTAYCDCWEKCKCKSLVAGQQGPRFDLLSKILTDTDLVTLPNSRGENILLFLVQTVGRQLVEQRQYRPARTRAPGTRNKTLAQELDMEMPEHDLEPPKFSRRALERILNDWTAVKAMIHSGKKQNTSCPDVVYEDQLYLDSQSGTAHLDKFTHNLLVKCSVEMLETLLTTLIREMQNDNTEGRKAEAKTVARRFVRSVARIFVVISIEMSPDANKKKSSTSKSCEALVRCKKAFQALINIAIEELCEIGNSLIAPVRMGVTRPTAPFSLVSGNIEAVQGSEEIFNVDPLPARTSSSDTGTGSSYISHSSVLPSHQSSRDPVERDDDEIMQADVEEVEVVDGLERDDDGSDIDHNEDHQSEHSDQDQGHGDHEEGQ
;
A
#
# COMPACT_ATOMS: atom_id res chain seq x y z
N MET A 1 -25.46 -3.02 16.23
CA MET A 1 -24.03 -2.65 16.38
C MET A 1 -23.88 -1.99 17.76
N MET A 2 -23.50 -2.75 18.78
CA MET A 2 -23.39 -2.23 20.16
C MET A 2 -22.09 -1.44 20.29
N ARG A 3 -22.19 -0.13 20.54
CA ARG A 3 -21.08 0.74 20.95
C ARG A 3 -20.74 0.41 22.40
N ILE A 4 -19.54 -0.10 22.63
CA ILE A 4 -18.98 -0.23 23.98
C ILE A 4 -18.31 1.10 24.31
N THR A 5 -18.88 1.80 25.28
CA THR A 5 -18.35 2.98 25.96
C THR A 5 -17.04 2.64 26.66
N THR A 6 -15.98 3.39 26.34
CA THR A 6 -14.66 3.29 26.98
C THR A 6 -14.69 3.90 28.38
N VAL A 7 -14.40 3.07 29.38
CA VAL A 7 -14.18 3.50 30.77
C VAL A 7 -12.74 4.00 30.93
N ALA A 8 -12.61 5.19 31.52
CA ALA A 8 -11.35 5.86 31.84
C ALA A 8 -10.50 5.04 32.83
N ARG A 9 -9.17 5.00 32.61
CA ARG A 9 -8.18 4.50 33.58
C ARG A 9 -7.50 5.68 34.29
N PRO A 10 -7.26 5.59 35.62
CA PRO A 10 -6.69 6.68 36.40
C PRO A 10 -5.16 6.74 36.27
N ARG A 11 -4.65 7.97 36.42
CA ARG A 11 -3.23 8.31 36.56
C ARG A 11 -2.68 7.75 37.87
N SER A 12 -1.48 7.19 37.85
CA SER A 12 -0.65 7.04 39.05
C SER A 12 0.72 7.67 38.82
N SER A 13 1.04 8.59 39.73
CA SER A 13 2.28 9.35 39.86
C SER A 13 3.10 8.76 41.01
N THR A 14 4.33 8.34 40.74
CA THR A 14 5.47 8.26 41.69
C THR A 14 6.73 8.31 40.82
N GLY A 15 7.83 9.00 41.09
CA GLY A 15 8.40 9.52 42.32
C GLY A 15 9.90 9.19 42.27
N SER A 16 10.75 10.22 42.18
CA SER A 16 12.21 10.20 41.96
C SER A 16 13.06 9.34 42.92
N ARG A 17 14.23 8.87 42.44
CA ARG A 17 15.57 8.89 43.11
C ARG A 17 16.63 8.20 42.21
N ALA A 18 17.69 8.91 41.78
CA ALA A 18 19.07 8.87 42.32
C ALA A 18 19.60 7.43 42.48
N GLY A 19 20.53 6.91 41.68
CA GLY A 19 21.88 7.41 41.39
C GLY A 19 22.86 6.58 42.23
N LEU A 20 23.78 5.83 41.61
CA LEU A 20 25.01 5.28 42.23
C LEU A 20 25.87 4.59 41.13
N ASP A 21 27.03 5.20 40.84
CA ASP A 21 28.20 4.58 40.20
C ASP A 21 28.76 3.44 41.08
N ILE A 22 29.45 2.45 40.49
CA ILE A 22 30.58 1.71 41.09
C ILE A 22 31.28 0.84 40.02
N SER A 23 32.51 1.28 39.69
CA SER A 23 33.77 0.60 39.35
C SER A 23 33.86 -0.68 38.51
N ASP A 24 34.66 -0.56 37.43
CA ASP A 24 35.52 -1.58 36.83
C ASP A 24 36.53 -2.20 37.81
N SER A 25 36.74 -3.51 37.71
CA SER A 25 38.07 -4.14 37.85
C SER A 25 38.03 -5.65 37.49
N ASP A 26 38.87 -6.00 36.52
CA ASP A 26 39.60 -7.26 36.31
C ASP A 26 38.88 -8.53 35.84
N ARG A 27 39.16 -8.92 34.58
CA ARG A 27 39.68 -10.26 34.26
C ARG A 27 40.38 -10.33 32.90
N GLU A 28 41.49 -11.07 32.95
CA GLU A 28 42.61 -11.15 32.02
C GLU A 28 42.33 -11.83 30.67
N SER A 29 43.25 -11.54 29.75
CA SER A 29 43.39 -11.81 28.32
C SER A 29 43.74 -13.25 27.90
N ASP A 30 43.19 -13.68 26.75
CA ASP A 30 43.72 -14.72 25.84
C ASP A 30 43.73 -14.15 24.39
N PRO A 31 44.75 -14.41 23.54
CA PRO A 31 45.05 -13.58 22.37
C PRO A 31 44.27 -14.06 21.14
N GLY A 32 43.09 -13.49 20.93
CA GLY A 32 42.32 -13.62 19.70
C GLY A 32 42.89 -12.75 18.58
N ILE A 33 43.24 -13.39 17.47
CA ILE A 33 43.65 -12.80 16.19
C ILE A 33 42.77 -11.58 15.84
N CYS A 34 43.35 -10.38 15.84
CA CYS A 34 42.68 -9.18 15.32
C CYS A 34 42.42 -9.37 13.82
N VAL A 35 41.15 -9.57 13.46
CA VAL A 35 40.70 -9.37 12.08
C VAL A 35 40.91 -7.89 11.76
N PRO A 36 41.68 -7.52 10.73
CA PRO A 36 41.85 -6.11 10.38
C PRO A 36 40.48 -5.57 9.94
N THR A 37 39.94 -4.62 10.71
CA THR A 37 38.87 -3.76 10.25
C THR A 37 39.43 -2.91 9.12
N LEU A 38 39.27 -3.39 7.88
CA LEU A 38 39.31 -2.52 6.72
C LEU A 38 38.19 -1.50 6.90
N SER A 39 38.52 -0.35 7.45
CA SER A 39 37.70 0.85 7.36
C SER A 39 37.49 1.11 5.88
N TRP A 40 36.31 0.74 5.37
CA TRP A 40 35.89 1.14 4.03
C TRP A 40 35.95 2.66 3.96
N LEU A 41 36.60 3.17 2.92
CA LEU A 41 36.56 4.59 2.62
C LEU A 41 35.08 5.04 2.53
N PRO A 42 34.76 6.29 2.92
CA PRO A 42 33.44 6.86 2.63
C PRO A 42 33.12 6.66 1.15
N ASP A 43 31.83 6.45 0.83
CA ASP A 43 31.38 6.41 -0.56
C ASP A 43 31.97 7.61 -1.32
N PRO A 44 32.53 7.41 -2.54
CA PRO A 44 33.06 8.52 -3.30
C PRO A 44 31.95 9.56 -3.52
N PRO A 45 32.25 10.87 -3.37
CA PRO A 45 31.27 11.92 -3.54
C PRO A 45 30.57 11.78 -4.88
N THR A 46 29.25 11.93 -4.89
CA THR A 46 28.53 11.99 -6.17
C THR A 46 28.99 13.26 -6.90
N TYR A 47 28.96 13.25 -8.24
CA TYR A 47 29.48 14.36 -9.07
C TYR A 47 28.98 15.75 -8.65
N ALA A 48 27.78 15.83 -8.04
CA ALA A 48 27.29 17.06 -7.40
C ALA A 48 28.29 17.64 -6.37
N GLU A 49 28.83 16.82 -5.46
CA GLU A 49 29.83 17.23 -4.47
C GLU A 49 31.18 17.63 -5.10
N SER A 50 31.56 17.03 -6.23
CA SER A 50 32.80 17.43 -6.92
C SER A 50 32.73 18.80 -7.60
N LEU A 51 31.53 19.29 -7.90
CA LEU A 51 31.32 20.63 -8.47
C LEU A 51 31.34 21.73 -7.41
N TYR A 52 31.03 21.42 -6.15
CA TYR A 52 31.01 22.39 -5.05
C TYR A 52 32.39 22.68 -4.45
N MET A 53 33.40 21.85 -4.73
CA MET A 53 34.78 22.07 -4.25
C MET A 53 35.60 23.02 -5.14
N ASP A 54 35.06 23.45 -6.29
CA ASP A 54 35.79 24.27 -7.28
C ASP A 54 35.61 25.79 -7.10
N THR A 55 34.85 26.24 -6.08
CA THR A 55 34.62 27.66 -5.82
C THR A 55 35.26 28.13 -4.51
N GLY A 56 36.58 28.30 -4.57
CA GLY A 56 37.23 29.46 -3.97
C GLY A 56 37.92 29.26 -2.63
N LEU A 57 39.24 29.01 -2.66
CA LEU A 57 40.18 29.52 -1.65
C LEU A 57 41.54 29.84 -2.34
N PRO A 58 42.09 31.05 -2.19
CA PRO A 58 43.44 31.35 -2.69
C PRO A 58 44.50 30.77 -1.73
N HIS A 59 45.46 30.04 -2.27
CA HIS A 59 46.65 29.56 -1.55
C HIS A 59 47.51 30.73 -1.03
N PRO A 60 47.97 30.73 0.23
CA PRO A 60 49.12 31.52 0.63
C PRO A 60 50.42 30.76 0.38
N VAL A 61 51.39 31.49 -0.16
CA VAL A 61 52.79 31.09 -0.35
C VAL A 61 53.50 31.09 1.02
N GLY A 62 54.26 30.04 1.36
CA GLY A 62 55.13 30.08 2.55
C GLY A 62 55.85 28.79 2.95
N ASN A 63 57.12 28.71 2.54
CA ASN A 63 58.30 28.12 3.22
C ASN A 63 58.46 26.60 3.52
N MET A 64 59.74 26.20 3.39
CA MET A 64 60.34 24.87 3.40
C MET A 64 60.65 24.32 4.82
N GLY A 65 60.54 22.99 5.01
CA GLY A 65 61.12 22.22 6.13
C GLY A 65 60.68 20.73 6.11
N PRO A 66 61.50 19.73 6.52
CA PRO A 66 61.59 18.47 5.77
C PRO A 66 61.05 17.18 6.46
N LEU A 67 60.74 16.19 5.60
CA LEU A 67 60.71 14.73 5.77
C LEU A 67 59.51 14.08 6.50
N GLY A 68 58.58 13.54 5.70
CA GLY A 68 57.58 12.51 6.05
C GLY A 68 57.57 11.36 5.00
N PRO A 69 57.05 10.16 5.33
CA PRO A 69 57.27 8.89 4.60
C PRO A 69 56.48 8.83 3.25
N PRO A 70 56.77 7.87 2.36
CA PRO A 70 56.55 8.04 0.92
C PRO A 70 55.06 8.08 0.57
N GLU A 71 54.65 9.14 -0.10
CA GLU A 71 53.31 9.28 -0.68
C GLU A 71 53.11 8.23 -1.79
N PHE A 72 52.13 7.34 -1.62
CA PHE A 72 51.50 6.69 -2.75
C PHE A 72 50.86 7.79 -3.59
N SER A 73 51.47 8.09 -4.74
CA SER A 73 50.96 9.06 -5.71
C SER A 73 49.59 8.60 -6.22
N THR A 74 48.53 9.09 -5.58
CA THR A 74 47.19 9.15 -6.17
C THR A 74 47.27 10.16 -7.29
N VAL A 75 47.60 9.69 -8.49
CA VAL A 75 47.44 10.46 -9.73
C VAL A 75 46.00 10.95 -9.75
N CYS A 76 45.80 12.22 -9.42
CA CYS A 76 44.51 12.88 -9.48
C CYS A 76 44.21 13.13 -10.97
N VAL A 77 43.71 12.10 -11.65
CA VAL A 77 43.26 12.22 -13.03
C VAL A 77 42.08 13.19 -13.01
N PRO A 78 42.13 14.31 -13.77
CA PRO A 78 41.01 15.24 -13.83
C PRO A 78 39.76 14.48 -14.30
N PRO A 79 38.57 14.74 -13.70
CA PRO A 79 37.36 14.03 -14.07
C PRO A 79 37.08 14.25 -15.55
N VAL A 80 37.02 13.16 -16.31
CA VAL A 80 36.65 13.21 -17.73
C VAL A 80 35.21 13.74 -17.79
N LYS A 81 35.03 14.93 -18.37
CA LYS A 81 33.70 15.50 -18.64
C LYS A 81 33.00 14.63 -19.67
N MET A 82 32.25 13.63 -19.21
CA MET A 82 31.43 12.75 -20.03
C MET A 82 29.96 13.11 -19.84
N ASP A 83 29.19 13.04 -20.92
CA ASP A 83 27.73 13.10 -20.82
C ASP A 83 27.19 11.95 -19.95
N GLU A 84 26.11 12.20 -19.22
CA GLU A 84 25.57 11.23 -18.28
C GLU A 84 25.14 9.92 -18.94
N LYS A 85 24.58 10.00 -20.16
CA LYS A 85 24.17 8.82 -20.93
C LYS A 85 25.40 8.01 -21.35
N GLU A 86 26.45 8.68 -21.80
CA GLU A 86 27.69 8.01 -22.19
C GLU A 86 28.37 7.35 -20.99
N ARG A 87 28.51 8.07 -19.87
CA ARG A 87 29.06 7.55 -18.62
C ARG A 87 28.30 6.30 -18.17
N ARG A 88 26.97 6.34 -18.22
CA ARG A 88 26.12 5.20 -17.88
C ARG A 88 26.32 4.00 -18.81
N ASN A 89 26.47 4.24 -20.12
CA ASN A 89 26.76 3.18 -21.08
C ASN A 89 28.11 2.52 -20.81
N LYS A 90 29.15 3.31 -20.54
CA LYS A 90 30.48 2.80 -20.17
C LYS A 90 30.46 2.03 -18.85
N ALA A 91 29.75 2.51 -17.83
CA ALA A 91 29.60 1.80 -16.56
C ALA A 91 28.96 0.41 -16.75
N ASN A 92 27.92 0.30 -17.58
CA ASN A 92 27.30 -0.99 -17.90
C ASN A 92 28.25 -1.91 -18.69
N GLN A 93 29.07 -1.37 -19.59
CA GLN A 93 30.09 -2.14 -20.31
C GLN A 93 31.17 -2.68 -19.36
N ILE A 94 31.66 -1.85 -18.43
CA ILE A 94 32.62 -2.26 -17.41
C ILE A 94 32.05 -3.39 -16.55
N LEU A 95 30.81 -3.22 -16.06
CA LEU A 95 30.14 -4.26 -15.28
C LEU A 95 30.04 -5.57 -16.06
N LYS A 96 29.67 -5.52 -17.34
CA LYS A 96 29.60 -6.71 -18.19
C LYS A 96 30.97 -7.39 -18.34
N ILE A 97 32.05 -6.62 -18.56
CA ILE A 97 33.41 -7.16 -18.64
C ILE A 97 33.81 -7.85 -17.33
N LEU A 98 33.48 -7.27 -16.17
CA LEU A 98 33.74 -7.89 -14.87
C LEU A 98 32.96 -9.21 -14.71
N CYS A 99 31.68 -9.21 -15.07
CA CYS A 99 30.82 -10.38 -15.00
C CYS A 99 31.21 -11.51 -15.98
N ASP A 100 31.77 -11.18 -17.13
CA ASP A 100 32.22 -12.14 -18.15
C ASP A 100 33.72 -12.51 -17.98
N SER A 101 34.42 -11.95 -16.98
CA SER A 101 35.85 -12.19 -16.76
C SER A 101 36.13 -13.65 -16.36
N PRO A 102 37.01 -14.39 -17.07
CA PRO A 102 37.31 -15.79 -16.77
C PRO A 102 38.00 -15.96 -15.41
N VAL A 103 38.81 -14.97 -15.00
CA VAL A 103 39.52 -15.00 -13.71
C VAL A 103 38.55 -14.82 -12.54
N LEU A 104 37.50 -14.02 -12.73
CA LEU A 104 36.53 -13.75 -11.67
C LEU A 104 35.45 -14.83 -11.54
N GLN A 105 35.25 -15.69 -12.55
CA GLN A 105 34.15 -16.67 -12.58
C GLN A 105 34.01 -17.47 -11.29
N GLN A 106 35.12 -18.01 -10.77
CA GLN A 106 35.12 -18.81 -9.52
C GLN A 106 34.74 -18.01 -8.27
N HIS A 107 34.93 -16.68 -8.30
CA HIS A 107 34.65 -15.78 -7.18
C HIS A 107 33.29 -15.10 -7.28
N LEU A 108 32.68 -15.05 -8.49
CA LEU A 108 31.41 -14.38 -8.72
C LEU A 108 30.28 -14.86 -7.80
N PRO A 109 30.08 -16.17 -7.53
CA PRO A 109 29.02 -16.61 -6.61
C PRO A 109 29.16 -15.99 -5.21
N GLY A 110 30.40 -15.90 -4.70
CA GLY A 110 30.70 -15.28 -3.41
C GLY A 110 30.47 -13.76 -3.45
N LEU A 111 30.97 -13.08 -4.48
CA LEU A 111 30.82 -11.64 -4.65
C LEU A 111 29.35 -11.21 -4.82
N LEU A 112 28.57 -11.96 -5.61
CA LEU A 112 27.17 -11.66 -5.87
C LEU A 112 26.24 -12.03 -4.71
N SER A 113 26.69 -12.91 -3.81
CA SER A 113 25.97 -13.23 -2.57
C SER A 113 26.39 -12.36 -1.38
N ALA A 114 27.50 -11.61 -1.50
CA ALA A 114 27.98 -10.72 -0.46
C ALA A 114 26.97 -9.59 -0.19
N LYS A 115 26.86 -9.18 1.07
CA LYS A 115 25.93 -8.13 1.49
C LYS A 115 26.72 -6.90 1.92
N ASN A 116 26.24 -5.71 1.57
CA ASN A 116 26.78 -4.45 2.11
C ASN A 116 26.33 -4.24 3.57
N ALA A 117 26.70 -3.10 4.17
CA ALA A 117 26.32 -2.74 5.54
C ALA A 117 24.79 -2.63 5.76
N GLU A 118 24.02 -2.40 4.69
CA GLU A 118 22.55 -2.40 4.72
C GLU A 118 21.93 -3.79 4.50
N GLY A 119 22.75 -4.84 4.37
CA GLY A 119 22.30 -6.20 4.13
C GLY A 119 21.88 -6.50 2.68
N LEU A 120 22.25 -5.65 1.71
CA LEU A 120 21.85 -5.77 0.31
C LEU A 120 22.95 -6.45 -0.54
N THR A 121 22.54 -7.38 -1.41
CA THR A 121 23.42 -7.93 -2.45
C THR A 121 23.66 -6.92 -3.58
N PRO A 122 24.66 -7.12 -4.46
CA PRO A 122 24.84 -6.26 -5.64
C PRO A 122 23.58 -6.14 -6.52
N PHE A 123 22.79 -7.22 -6.63
CA PHE A 123 21.52 -7.19 -7.34
C PHE A 123 20.49 -6.29 -6.63
N MET A 124 20.27 -6.52 -5.33
CA MET A 124 19.35 -5.72 -4.51
C MET A 124 19.73 -4.23 -4.53
N GLN A 125 21.02 -3.92 -4.41
CA GLN A 125 21.54 -2.55 -4.45
C GLN A 125 21.31 -1.89 -5.82
N SER A 126 21.49 -2.63 -6.91
CA SER A 126 21.24 -2.12 -8.27
C SER A 126 19.77 -1.77 -8.47
N VAL A 127 18.85 -2.59 -7.93
CA VAL A 127 17.41 -2.28 -7.95
C VAL A 127 17.12 -1.04 -7.10
N ARG A 128 17.62 -0.99 -5.86
CA ARG A 128 17.40 0.14 -4.94
C ARG A 128 17.91 1.48 -5.52
N GLY A 129 19.04 1.45 -6.21
CA GLY A 129 19.64 2.62 -6.87
C GLY A 129 19.06 2.99 -8.23
N CYS A 130 17.95 2.34 -8.66
CA CYS A 130 17.34 2.54 -9.99
C CYS A 130 18.30 2.23 -11.18
N ALA A 131 19.34 1.43 -10.95
CA ALA A 131 20.32 0.99 -11.95
C ALA A 131 19.83 -0.28 -12.69
N TYR A 132 18.63 -0.21 -13.28
CA TYR A 132 17.92 -1.39 -13.81
C TYR A 132 18.68 -2.14 -14.90
N GLN A 133 19.41 -1.44 -15.78
CA GLN A 133 20.24 -2.10 -16.78
C GLN A 133 21.39 -2.90 -16.14
N GLY A 134 22.00 -2.37 -15.08
CA GLY A 134 23.03 -3.08 -14.32
C GLY A 134 22.44 -4.27 -13.56
N ALA A 135 21.25 -4.12 -12.99
CA ALA A 135 20.52 -5.21 -12.36
C ALA A 135 20.18 -6.34 -13.35
N LEU A 136 19.83 -6.01 -14.61
CA LEU A 136 19.63 -7.00 -15.67
C LEU A 136 20.92 -7.78 -15.98
N VAL A 137 22.07 -7.08 -16.10
CA VAL A 137 23.37 -7.72 -16.32
C VAL A 137 23.69 -8.68 -15.16
N ILE A 138 23.52 -8.22 -13.91
CA ILE A 138 23.77 -9.06 -12.73
C ILE A 138 22.84 -10.28 -12.70
N LEU A 139 21.55 -10.09 -12.96
CA LEU A 139 20.58 -11.20 -12.99
C LEU A 139 20.93 -12.24 -14.05
N ASP A 140 21.31 -11.80 -15.25
CA ASP A 140 21.73 -12.69 -16.33
C ASP A 140 23.03 -13.44 -15.96
N THR A 141 23.97 -12.78 -15.28
CA THR A 141 25.17 -13.43 -14.74
C THR A 141 24.83 -14.45 -13.67
N CYS A 142 23.96 -14.13 -12.71
CA CYS A 142 23.49 -15.07 -11.69
C CYS A 142 22.93 -16.34 -12.34
N ARG A 143 22.12 -16.20 -13.41
CA ARG A 143 21.57 -17.34 -14.15
C ARG A 143 22.64 -18.16 -14.87
N LYS A 144 23.65 -17.52 -15.47
CA LYS A 144 24.75 -18.25 -16.13
C LYS A 144 25.57 -19.09 -15.15
N LEU A 145 25.68 -18.64 -13.91
CA LEU A 145 26.45 -19.29 -12.84
C LEU A 145 25.72 -20.47 -12.20
N THR A 146 24.40 -20.57 -12.37
CA THR A 146 23.55 -21.58 -11.75
C THR A 146 22.90 -22.45 -12.81
N SER A 147 23.13 -23.76 -12.81
CA SER A 147 22.44 -24.67 -13.72
C SER A 147 20.97 -24.85 -13.31
N LYS A 148 20.23 -25.72 -13.99
CA LYS A 148 18.78 -25.92 -13.76
C LYS A 148 18.44 -26.83 -12.58
N ASP A 149 19.42 -27.29 -11.80
CA ASP A 149 19.20 -28.22 -10.68
C ASP A 149 18.71 -27.49 -9.40
N ASP A 150 18.04 -28.22 -8.49
CA ASP A 150 17.45 -27.64 -7.26
C ASP A 150 18.49 -26.98 -6.33
N THR A 151 19.69 -27.58 -6.21
CA THR A 151 20.80 -27.01 -5.45
C THR A 151 21.19 -25.64 -6.01
N ASP A 152 21.11 -25.48 -7.33
CA ASP A 152 21.45 -24.26 -8.03
C ASP A 152 20.37 -23.19 -7.89
N LYS A 153 19.09 -23.56 -7.72
CA LYS A 153 18.02 -22.62 -7.35
C LYS A 153 18.30 -21.96 -5.99
N THR A 154 18.85 -22.70 -5.02
CA THR A 154 19.22 -22.13 -3.72
C THR A 154 20.38 -21.15 -3.84
N THR A 155 21.39 -21.49 -4.65
CA THR A 155 22.54 -20.61 -4.92
C THR A 155 22.12 -19.35 -5.68
N PHE A 156 21.22 -19.49 -6.66
CA PHE A 156 20.61 -18.38 -7.38
C PHE A 156 19.93 -17.41 -6.43
N MET A 157 19.07 -17.92 -5.53
CA MET A 157 18.37 -17.08 -4.55
C MET A 157 19.32 -16.44 -3.54
N LYS A 158 20.48 -17.04 -3.19
CA LYS A 158 21.49 -16.39 -2.34
C LYS A 158 22.06 -15.11 -2.97
N MET A 159 22.18 -15.05 -4.30
CA MET A 159 22.65 -13.86 -5.01
C MET A 159 21.54 -12.82 -5.22
N ILE A 160 20.30 -13.26 -5.41
CA ILE A 160 19.16 -12.39 -5.73
C ILE A 160 18.48 -11.84 -4.48
N TYR A 161 18.16 -12.71 -3.53
CA TYR A 161 17.45 -12.38 -2.30
C TYR A 161 17.77 -13.42 -1.21
N PRO A 162 18.92 -13.30 -0.51
CA PRO A 162 19.42 -14.33 0.38
C PRO A 162 18.53 -14.52 1.62
N PRO A 163 18.50 -15.73 2.20
CA PRO A 163 17.84 -15.97 3.48
C PRO A 163 18.29 -14.98 4.57
N GLY A 164 17.34 -14.58 5.42
CA GLY A 164 17.56 -13.59 6.47
C GLY A 164 17.56 -12.13 5.97
N SER A 165 17.37 -11.88 4.67
CA SER A 165 17.12 -10.52 4.17
C SER A 165 15.79 -9.98 4.70
N THR A 166 15.71 -8.67 4.92
CA THR A 166 14.47 -8.03 5.40
C THR A 166 13.38 -8.12 4.34
N LEU A 167 12.13 -8.40 4.74
CA LEU A 167 11.01 -8.54 3.81
C LEU A 167 10.79 -7.28 2.94
N ASP A 168 11.01 -6.09 3.52
CA ASP A 168 10.88 -4.81 2.81
C ASP A 168 12.08 -4.48 1.90
N SER A 169 13.06 -5.38 1.81
CA SER A 169 14.18 -5.33 0.87
C SER A 169 14.04 -6.34 -0.27
N SER A 170 12.87 -6.98 -0.42
CA SER A 170 12.55 -7.80 -1.60
C SER A 170 12.81 -7.01 -2.89
N PRO A 171 13.62 -7.53 -3.83
CA PRO A 171 13.88 -6.86 -5.11
C PRO A 171 12.61 -6.49 -5.88
N LEU A 172 11.60 -7.35 -5.85
CA LEU A 172 10.32 -7.09 -6.50
C LEU A 172 9.59 -5.90 -5.84
N GLN A 173 9.58 -5.85 -4.50
CA GLN A 173 8.98 -4.75 -3.75
C GLN A 173 9.72 -3.43 -4.02
N MET A 174 11.05 -3.43 -3.96
CA MET A 174 11.87 -2.24 -4.24
C MET A 174 11.62 -1.74 -5.67
N LEU A 175 11.62 -2.63 -6.66
CA LEU A 175 11.37 -2.28 -8.05
C LEU A 175 10.02 -1.57 -8.25
N CYS A 176 8.97 -2.04 -7.57
CA CYS A 176 7.64 -1.45 -7.60
C CYS A 176 7.53 -0.16 -6.75
N CYS A 177 8.38 0.05 -5.76
CA CYS A 177 8.38 1.25 -4.91
C CYS A 177 9.17 2.43 -5.50
N ASN A 178 10.05 2.20 -6.48
CA ASN A 178 10.92 3.23 -7.08
C ASN A 178 10.18 4.18 -8.04
N ASP A 179 8.99 4.64 -7.67
CA ASP A 179 8.32 5.72 -8.41
C ASP A 179 8.91 7.08 -8.04
N THR A 180 8.74 8.03 -8.95
CA THR A 180 9.32 9.37 -8.80
C THR A 180 8.55 10.21 -7.80
N CYS A 181 9.26 11.13 -7.15
CA CYS A 181 8.67 12.15 -6.30
C CYS A 181 7.60 12.94 -7.06
N SER A 182 6.49 13.31 -6.42
CA SER A 182 5.44 14.09 -7.07
C SER A 182 5.93 15.44 -7.61
N PHE A 183 6.92 16.04 -6.94
CA PHE A 183 7.58 17.25 -7.40
C PHE A 183 8.11 17.13 -8.83
N THR A 184 8.55 15.96 -9.29
CA THR A 184 9.14 15.81 -10.64
C THR A 184 8.16 16.06 -11.77
N TRP A 185 6.85 16.08 -11.50
CA TRP A 185 5.83 16.29 -12.52
C TRP A 185 4.81 17.37 -12.14
N THR A 186 4.75 17.80 -10.87
CA THR A 186 3.92 18.93 -10.43
C THR A 186 4.71 20.23 -10.26
N GLY A 187 6.04 20.16 -10.12
CA GLY A 187 6.84 21.29 -9.65
C GLY A 187 6.27 21.88 -8.36
N ARG A 188 6.11 23.20 -8.33
CA ARG A 188 5.52 23.96 -7.21
C ARG A 188 3.98 24.02 -7.24
N GLU A 189 3.33 23.35 -8.19
CA GLU A 189 1.86 23.29 -8.23
C GLU A 189 1.32 22.40 -7.10
N HIS A 190 0.40 22.94 -6.31
CA HIS A 190 -0.21 22.19 -5.21
C HIS A 190 -1.28 21.24 -5.75
N ILE A 191 -1.16 19.96 -5.43
CA ILE A 191 -2.15 18.94 -5.77
C ILE A 191 -2.71 18.30 -4.50
N LYS A 192 -3.93 17.75 -4.54
CA LYS A 192 -4.47 16.98 -3.41
C LYS A 192 -3.75 15.63 -3.31
N GLN A 193 -2.83 15.49 -2.38
CA GLN A 193 -2.05 14.27 -2.18
C GLN A 193 -1.82 14.04 -0.69
N ASP A 194 -1.57 12.78 -0.31
CA ASP A 194 -1.12 12.49 1.05
C ASP A 194 0.27 13.11 1.26
N ILE A 195 0.39 13.91 2.32
CA ILE A 195 1.63 14.58 2.70
C ILE A 195 2.09 14.17 4.09
N PHE A 196 3.41 14.17 4.26
CA PHE A 196 4.05 13.69 5.46
C PHE A 196 4.98 14.77 6.02
N GLU A 197 4.95 14.93 7.34
CA GLU A 197 6.00 15.64 8.06
C GLU A 197 7.07 14.64 8.51
N CYS A 198 8.34 15.03 8.40
CA CYS A 198 9.47 14.22 8.84
C CYS A 198 10.29 15.02 9.85
N LYS A 199 10.13 14.70 11.14
CA LYS A 199 10.81 15.42 12.23
C LYS A 199 12.31 15.20 12.21
N THR A 200 12.74 13.99 11.84
CA THR A 200 14.16 13.63 11.70
C THR A 200 14.88 14.50 10.67
N CYS A 201 14.22 14.86 9.56
CA CYS A 201 14.81 15.66 8.48
C CYS A 201 14.47 17.16 8.54
N GLY A 202 13.64 17.58 9.51
CA GLY A 202 13.17 18.97 9.60
C GLY A 202 12.13 19.37 8.55
N LEU A 203 11.49 18.40 7.88
CA LEU A 203 10.33 18.66 7.01
C LEU A 203 9.07 18.84 7.87
N THR A 204 8.99 19.98 8.56
CA THR A 204 7.94 20.32 9.52
C THR A 204 7.36 21.71 9.23
N GLY A 205 6.26 22.08 9.88
CA GLY A 205 5.63 23.38 9.64
C GLY A 205 5.00 23.46 8.25
N SER A 206 5.47 24.36 7.39
CA SER A 206 5.01 24.46 6.00
C SER A 206 5.60 23.41 5.07
N LEU A 207 6.72 22.78 5.45
CA LEU A 207 7.40 21.79 4.62
C LEU A 207 6.77 20.40 4.76
N CYS A 208 6.81 19.63 3.69
CA CYS A 208 6.34 18.24 3.68
C CYS A 208 7.01 17.39 2.60
N CYS A 209 6.78 16.08 2.65
CA CYS A 209 7.15 15.17 1.56
C CYS A 209 5.98 14.32 1.09
N CYS A 210 6.01 13.91 -0.18
CA CYS A 210 5.01 13.02 -0.77
C CYS A 210 5.17 11.57 -0.31
N THR A 211 4.20 10.73 -0.66
CA THR A 211 4.20 9.31 -0.32
C THR A 211 5.45 8.56 -0.80
N GLU A 212 5.95 8.83 -1.99
CA GLU A 212 7.15 8.19 -2.55
C GLU A 212 8.39 8.55 -1.73
N CYS A 213 8.53 9.83 -1.37
CA CYS A 213 9.64 10.30 -0.54
C CYS A 213 9.57 9.74 0.88
N ALA A 214 8.38 9.68 1.48
CA ALA A 214 8.19 9.07 2.80
C ALA A 214 8.66 7.60 2.82
N ARG A 215 8.37 6.84 1.76
CA ARG A 215 8.74 5.42 1.62
C ARG A 215 10.21 5.17 1.30
N VAL A 216 10.84 6.05 0.51
CA VAL A 216 12.19 5.82 -0.04
C VAL A 216 13.24 6.66 0.68
N CYS A 217 13.00 7.96 0.83
CA CYS A 217 13.96 8.90 1.38
C CYS A 217 13.92 8.95 2.92
N HIS A 218 12.72 8.81 3.49
CA HIS A 218 12.50 8.91 4.94
C HIS A 218 12.14 7.56 5.58
N LYS A 219 12.54 6.45 4.93
CA LYS A 219 12.36 5.11 5.48
C LYS A 219 13.09 5.00 6.82
N GLY A 220 12.36 4.67 7.87
CA GLY A 220 12.91 4.51 9.23
C GLY A 220 13.04 5.82 10.03
N HIS A 221 12.56 6.95 9.50
CA HIS A 221 12.53 8.23 10.23
C HIS A 221 11.20 8.42 10.99
N ASP A 222 11.13 9.41 11.90
CA ASP A 222 9.84 9.86 12.48
C ASP A 222 9.07 10.67 11.43
N CYS A 223 8.45 9.93 10.51
CA CYS A 223 7.70 10.43 9.36
C CYS A 223 6.21 10.10 9.54
N LYS A 224 5.35 11.11 9.60
CA LYS A 224 3.93 10.96 9.91
C LYS A 224 3.06 11.74 8.93
N MET A 225 1.93 11.15 8.56
CA MET A 225 0.96 11.80 7.66
C MET A 225 0.32 13.01 8.36
N LYS A 226 0.27 14.16 7.68
CA LYS A 226 -0.40 15.36 8.17
C LYS A 226 -1.89 15.28 7.83
N ARG A 227 -2.74 15.64 8.79
CA ARG A 227 -4.20 15.64 8.62
C ARG A 227 -4.76 16.98 8.10
N THR A 228 -3.95 18.04 8.11
CA THR A 228 -4.32 19.40 7.74
C THR A 228 -3.82 19.76 6.35
N SER A 229 -4.65 20.45 5.56
CA SER A 229 -4.36 20.95 4.20
C SER A 229 -3.83 19.88 3.22
N PRO A 230 -4.72 19.06 2.61
CA PRO A 230 -4.31 17.94 1.74
C PRO A 230 -3.72 18.38 0.40
N THR A 231 -3.68 19.67 0.10
CA THR A 231 -3.09 20.22 -1.12
C THR A 231 -1.70 20.77 -0.84
N ALA A 232 -0.69 20.19 -1.48
CA ALA A 232 0.72 20.59 -1.32
C ALA A 232 1.57 20.04 -2.48
N TYR A 233 2.78 20.55 -2.65
CA TYR A 233 3.85 19.90 -3.42
C TYR A 233 4.90 19.33 -2.45
N CYS A 234 5.84 18.54 -2.97
CA CYS A 234 6.85 17.88 -2.13
C CYS A 234 8.13 18.70 -2.00
N ASP A 235 8.55 18.99 -0.76
CA ASP A 235 9.75 19.78 -0.41
C ASP A 235 10.97 18.91 -0.06
N CYS A 236 10.89 17.59 -0.27
CA CYS A 236 11.96 16.65 0.11
C CYS A 236 13.35 17.09 -0.39
N TRP A 237 13.41 17.61 -1.62
CA TRP A 237 14.66 18.06 -2.23
C TRP A 237 15.27 19.29 -1.57
N GLU A 238 14.48 20.14 -0.89
CA GLU A 238 14.97 21.35 -0.21
C GLU A 238 15.75 21.03 1.07
N LYS A 239 15.51 19.85 1.67
CA LYS A 239 16.15 19.42 2.93
C LYS A 239 17.02 18.17 2.77
N CYS A 240 16.82 17.39 1.71
CA CYS A 240 17.44 16.08 1.56
C CYS A 240 17.88 15.83 0.12
N LYS A 241 18.89 14.97 -0.06
CA LYS A 241 19.23 14.38 -1.37
C LYS A 241 18.12 13.40 -1.78
N CYS A 242 17.06 13.92 -2.40
CA CYS A 242 15.86 13.15 -2.73
C CYS A 242 16.18 12.02 -3.74
N LYS A 243 16.15 10.78 -3.25
CA LYS A 243 16.42 9.56 -4.05
C LYS A 243 15.33 9.32 -5.10
N SER A 244 14.11 9.79 -4.85
CA SER A 244 12.95 9.64 -5.74
C SER A 244 12.92 10.65 -6.89
N LEU A 245 13.92 11.54 -7.02
CA LEU A 245 14.07 12.35 -8.24
C LEU A 245 14.56 11.50 -9.43
N VAL A 246 15.21 10.36 -9.17
CA VAL A 246 15.80 9.51 -10.20
C VAL A 246 14.83 8.40 -10.59
N ALA A 247 14.22 8.51 -11.79
CA ALA A 247 13.26 7.52 -12.28
C ALA A 247 13.91 6.21 -12.77
N GLY A 248 15.20 6.25 -13.15
CA GLY A 248 15.88 5.20 -13.91
C GLY A 248 15.30 5.00 -15.33
N GLN A 249 15.90 4.07 -16.09
CA GLN A 249 15.43 3.76 -17.45
C GLN A 249 14.19 2.87 -17.41
N GLN A 250 13.05 3.36 -17.91
CA GLN A 250 11.75 2.67 -17.78
C GLN A 250 11.66 1.35 -18.57
N GLY A 251 12.27 1.27 -19.76
CA GLY A 251 12.34 0.02 -20.54
C GLY A 251 13.01 -1.11 -19.76
N PRO A 252 14.30 -0.95 -19.39
CA PRO A 252 15.02 -1.89 -18.53
C PRO A 252 14.32 -2.20 -17.20
N ARG A 253 13.63 -1.22 -16.59
CA ARG A 253 12.84 -1.44 -15.36
C ARG A 253 11.72 -2.47 -15.58
N PHE A 254 11.00 -2.37 -16.69
CA PHE A 254 9.90 -3.28 -17.02
C PHE A 254 10.41 -4.66 -17.48
N ASP A 255 11.53 -4.71 -18.20
CA ASP A 255 12.19 -5.97 -18.56
C ASP A 255 12.67 -6.71 -17.30
N LEU A 256 13.22 -5.97 -16.34
CA LEU A 256 13.65 -6.52 -15.07
C LEU A 256 12.48 -7.05 -14.25
N LEU A 257 11.34 -6.34 -14.22
CA LEU A 257 10.11 -6.82 -13.60
C LEU A 257 9.71 -8.18 -14.18
N SER A 258 9.65 -8.26 -15.51
CA SER A 258 9.26 -9.49 -16.21
C SER A 258 10.21 -10.65 -15.90
N LYS A 259 11.51 -10.39 -15.87
CA LYS A 259 12.53 -11.39 -15.51
C LYS A 259 12.44 -11.81 -14.04
N ILE A 260 12.21 -10.90 -13.09
CA ILE A 260 12.03 -11.29 -11.68
C ILE A 260 10.82 -12.19 -11.52
N LEU A 261 9.70 -11.89 -12.19
CA LEU A 261 8.49 -12.70 -12.13
C LEU A 261 8.67 -14.10 -12.75
N THR A 262 9.46 -14.22 -13.81
CA THR A 262 9.70 -15.51 -14.47
C THR A 262 10.68 -16.39 -13.71
N ASP A 263 11.69 -15.82 -13.06
CA ASP A 263 12.82 -16.58 -12.51
C ASP A 263 12.83 -16.71 -10.99
N THR A 264 11.88 -16.08 -10.31
CA THR A 264 11.80 -16.12 -8.84
C THR A 264 10.37 -16.31 -8.36
N ASP A 265 10.23 -16.83 -7.15
CA ASP A 265 8.95 -16.94 -6.45
C ASP A 265 8.67 -15.71 -5.55
N LEU A 266 9.41 -14.60 -5.73
CA LEU A 266 9.31 -13.40 -4.89
C LEU A 266 7.91 -12.78 -4.86
N VAL A 267 7.11 -13.01 -5.92
CA VAL A 267 5.73 -12.52 -6.02
C VAL A 267 4.78 -13.15 -5.00
N THR A 268 5.17 -14.30 -4.43
CA THR A 268 4.40 -14.99 -3.39
C THR A 268 4.68 -14.45 -1.98
N LEU A 269 5.80 -13.75 -1.80
CA LEU A 269 6.26 -13.31 -0.49
C LEU A 269 5.57 -12.00 -0.08
N PRO A 270 5.04 -11.92 1.16
CA PRO A 270 4.53 -10.67 1.70
C PRO A 270 5.66 -9.75 2.19
N ASN A 271 5.34 -8.46 2.33
CA ASN A 271 6.20 -7.49 3.01
C ASN A 271 6.15 -7.66 4.54
N SER A 272 6.84 -6.79 5.30
CA SER A 272 6.84 -6.85 6.77
C SER A 272 5.47 -6.66 7.43
N ARG A 273 4.50 -6.08 6.70
CA ARG A 273 3.10 -5.90 7.14
C ARG A 273 2.19 -7.05 6.73
N GLY A 274 2.72 -8.11 6.11
CA GLY A 274 1.92 -9.23 5.62
C GLY A 274 1.17 -8.91 4.31
N GLU A 275 1.46 -7.79 3.65
CA GLU A 275 0.79 -7.39 2.41
C GLU A 275 1.49 -7.99 1.19
N ASN A 276 0.70 -8.46 0.23
CA ASN A 276 1.22 -8.93 -1.05
C ASN A 276 1.48 -7.73 -1.99
N ILE A 277 2.41 -7.90 -2.94
CA ILE A 277 2.77 -6.87 -3.92
C ILE A 277 1.57 -6.34 -4.72
N LEU A 278 0.58 -7.18 -5.05
CA LEU A 278 -0.62 -6.77 -5.77
C LEU A 278 -1.50 -5.82 -4.93
N LEU A 279 -1.56 -6.01 -3.60
CA LEU A 279 -2.25 -5.07 -2.70
C LEU A 279 -1.55 -3.71 -2.69
N PHE A 280 -0.22 -3.70 -2.59
CA PHE A 280 0.56 -2.46 -2.68
C PHE A 280 0.34 -1.74 -4.02
N LEU A 281 0.36 -2.47 -5.14
CA LEU A 281 0.22 -1.91 -6.47
C LEU A 281 -1.19 -1.37 -6.72
N VAL A 282 -2.25 -2.09 -6.35
CA VAL A 282 -3.63 -1.64 -6.57
C VAL A 282 -3.91 -0.34 -5.80
N GLN A 283 -3.40 -0.22 -4.57
CA GLN A 283 -3.52 1.02 -3.79
C GLN A 283 -2.70 2.17 -4.40
N THR A 284 -1.47 1.87 -4.84
CA THR A 284 -0.59 2.87 -5.46
C THR A 284 -1.18 3.39 -6.76
N VAL A 285 -1.65 2.50 -7.63
CA VAL A 285 -2.32 2.87 -8.90
C VAL A 285 -3.61 3.64 -8.64
N GLY A 286 -4.45 3.18 -7.71
CA GLY A 286 -5.69 3.87 -7.34
C GLY A 286 -5.43 5.30 -6.86
N ARG A 287 -4.43 5.49 -5.99
CA ARG A 287 -4.02 6.81 -5.51
C ARG A 287 -3.45 7.67 -6.63
N GLN A 288 -2.51 7.15 -7.42
CA GLN A 288 -1.89 7.87 -8.54
C GLN A 288 -2.92 8.34 -9.57
N LEU A 289 -3.95 7.53 -9.88
CA LEU A 289 -5.02 7.93 -10.81
C LEU A 289 -5.81 9.14 -10.29
N VAL A 290 -6.04 9.25 -8.98
CA VAL A 290 -6.69 10.43 -8.40
C VAL A 290 -5.74 11.62 -8.45
N GLU A 291 -4.49 11.44 -8.04
CA GLU A 291 -3.45 12.49 -8.01
C GLU A 291 -3.18 13.09 -9.39
N GLN A 292 -3.15 12.26 -10.43
CA GLN A 292 -2.82 12.66 -11.80
C GLN A 292 -3.99 13.29 -12.55
N ARG A 293 -5.25 12.92 -12.24
CA ARG A 293 -6.45 13.47 -12.91
C ARG A 293 -6.70 14.95 -12.61
N GLN A 294 -6.33 15.37 -11.41
CA GLN A 294 -6.49 16.74 -10.94
C GLN A 294 -5.38 17.66 -11.43
N TYR A 295 -4.22 17.11 -11.81
CA TYR A 295 -3.13 17.89 -12.36
C TYR A 295 -3.41 18.23 -13.82
N ARG A 296 -3.38 19.53 -14.13
CA ARG A 296 -3.48 20.03 -15.50
C ARG A 296 -2.22 20.86 -15.75
N PRO A 297 -1.24 20.33 -16.50
CA PRO A 297 -0.02 21.09 -16.75
C PRO A 297 -0.41 22.43 -17.39
N ALA A 298 0.06 23.52 -16.77
CA ALA A 298 -0.10 24.83 -17.36
C ALA A 298 0.52 24.79 -18.76
N ARG A 299 -0.28 25.09 -19.81
CA ARG A 299 0.26 25.25 -21.17
C ARG A 299 1.41 26.24 -21.08
N THR A 300 2.63 25.78 -21.36
CA THR A 300 3.81 26.61 -21.45
C THR A 300 3.52 27.69 -22.50
N ARG A 301 3.14 28.90 -22.06
CA ARG A 301 3.17 30.07 -22.94
C ARG A 301 4.63 30.23 -23.33
N ALA A 302 4.91 30.10 -24.63
CA ALA A 302 6.25 30.34 -25.17
C ALA A 302 6.82 31.63 -24.54
N PRO A 303 8.01 31.60 -23.94
CA PRO A 303 8.55 32.77 -23.26
C PRO A 303 8.80 33.84 -24.32
N GLY A 304 8.01 34.90 -24.27
CA GLY A 304 8.34 36.16 -24.92
C GLY A 304 9.70 36.61 -24.38
N THR A 305 10.65 36.80 -25.29
CA THR A 305 12.00 37.31 -25.04
C THR A 305 11.95 38.67 -24.37
N ARG A 306 11.95 38.71 -23.03
CA ARG A 306 12.37 39.87 -22.23
C ARG A 306 12.47 39.48 -20.75
N ASN A 307 13.70 39.56 -20.22
CA ASN A 307 14.10 39.46 -18.80
C ASN A 307 14.49 38.07 -18.26
N LYS A 308 15.50 37.42 -18.86
CA LYS A 308 16.06 36.14 -18.39
C LYS A 308 17.19 36.27 -17.35
N THR A 309 17.70 37.47 -17.11
CA THR A 309 19.03 37.63 -16.47
C THR A 309 19.01 37.70 -14.94
N LEU A 310 17.88 37.98 -14.28
CA LEU A 310 17.80 38.12 -12.81
C LEU A 310 17.15 36.91 -12.10
N ALA A 311 16.39 36.09 -12.82
CA ALA A 311 15.75 34.90 -12.25
C ALA A 311 16.67 33.66 -12.26
N GLN A 312 17.72 33.64 -13.08
CA GLN A 312 18.54 32.44 -13.29
C GLN A 312 19.49 32.10 -12.13
N GLU A 313 19.87 33.05 -11.26
CA GLU A 313 20.86 32.77 -10.19
C GLU A 313 20.25 32.09 -8.94
N LEU A 314 18.95 32.24 -8.69
CA LEU A 314 18.25 31.54 -7.59
C LEU A 314 17.56 30.23 -8.04
N ASP A 315 17.50 29.98 -9.35
CA ASP A 315 16.84 28.82 -9.96
C ASP A 315 17.81 27.65 -10.23
N MET A 316 19.10 27.79 -9.90
CA MET A 316 20.15 26.80 -10.21
C MET A 316 20.16 25.57 -9.28
N GLU A 317 19.42 25.61 -8.16
CA GLU A 317 19.39 24.51 -7.16
C GLU A 317 18.12 23.63 -7.28
N MET A 318 17.14 24.06 -8.08
CA MET A 318 15.86 23.36 -8.17
C MET A 318 15.93 22.16 -9.13
N PRO A 319 15.47 20.96 -8.72
CA PRO A 319 15.43 19.79 -9.60
C PRO A 319 14.50 19.95 -10.81
N GLU A 320 14.79 19.20 -11.86
CA GLU A 320 13.92 19.06 -13.03
C GLU A 320 12.54 18.52 -12.61
N HIS A 321 11.49 19.21 -13.07
CA HIS A 321 10.11 18.97 -12.64
C HIS A 321 9.08 18.98 -13.78
N ASP A 322 9.55 18.90 -15.03
CA ASP A 322 8.73 18.82 -16.23
C ASP A 322 8.50 17.37 -16.70
N LEU A 323 8.70 16.38 -15.82
CA LEU A 323 8.53 14.97 -16.18
C LEU A 323 7.06 14.62 -16.34
N GLU A 324 6.78 13.59 -17.14
CA GLU A 324 5.47 12.99 -17.16
C GLU A 324 5.20 12.27 -15.81
N PRO A 325 3.93 12.26 -15.34
CA PRO A 325 3.57 11.49 -14.16
C PRO A 325 3.92 9.99 -14.31
N PRO A 326 4.28 9.31 -13.21
CA PRO A 326 4.74 7.92 -13.26
C PRO A 326 3.64 6.98 -13.75
N LYS A 327 4.00 6.10 -14.70
CA LYS A 327 3.11 5.08 -15.31
C LYS A 327 3.52 3.65 -14.97
N PHE A 328 4.68 3.47 -14.31
CA PHE A 328 5.26 2.15 -14.07
C PHE A 328 4.35 1.26 -13.21
N SER A 329 3.85 1.78 -12.08
CA SER A 329 2.97 1.03 -11.18
C SER A 329 1.73 0.48 -11.88
N ARG A 330 1.11 1.23 -12.80
CA ARG A 330 -0.02 0.74 -13.61
C ARG A 330 0.39 -0.43 -14.52
N ARG A 331 1.50 -0.28 -15.25
CA ARG A 331 2.01 -1.36 -16.12
C ARG A 331 2.44 -2.59 -15.33
N ALA A 332 3.02 -2.40 -14.15
CA ALA A 332 3.43 -3.48 -13.27
C ALA A 332 2.20 -4.23 -12.72
N LEU A 333 1.17 -3.50 -12.27
CA LEU A 333 -0.10 -4.09 -11.83
C LEU A 333 -0.69 -4.97 -12.93
N GLU A 334 -0.84 -4.47 -14.14
CA GLU A 334 -1.37 -5.22 -15.28
C GLU A 334 -0.54 -6.49 -15.57
N ARG A 335 0.79 -6.38 -15.63
CA ARG A 335 1.69 -7.51 -15.87
C ARG A 335 1.60 -8.59 -14.79
N ILE A 336 1.46 -8.19 -13.53
CA ILE A 336 1.40 -9.12 -12.39
C ILE A 336 0.00 -9.72 -12.25
N LEU A 337 -1.07 -8.99 -12.57
CA LEU A 337 -2.44 -9.53 -12.62
C LEU A 337 -2.60 -10.61 -13.70
N ASN A 338 -1.77 -10.59 -14.74
CA ASN A 338 -1.71 -11.64 -15.75
C ASN A 338 -0.92 -12.90 -15.30
N ASP A 339 -0.29 -12.87 -14.12
CA ASP A 339 0.50 -13.97 -13.56
C ASP A 339 -0.33 -14.80 -12.57
N TRP A 340 -0.47 -16.10 -12.83
CA TRP A 340 -1.26 -16.99 -11.99
C TRP A 340 -0.72 -17.09 -10.56
N THR A 341 0.60 -17.24 -10.42
CA THR A 341 1.24 -17.44 -9.12
C THR A 341 1.01 -16.21 -8.24
N ALA A 342 1.10 -15.02 -8.82
CA ALA A 342 0.80 -13.76 -8.16
C ALA A 342 -0.68 -13.63 -7.74
N VAL A 343 -1.61 -13.86 -8.68
CA VAL A 343 -3.06 -13.78 -8.42
C VAL A 343 -3.47 -14.76 -7.34
N LYS A 344 -2.99 -16.00 -7.41
CA LYS A 344 -3.20 -17.01 -6.36
C LYS A 344 -2.67 -16.55 -5.01
N ALA A 345 -1.44 -16.03 -4.95
CA ALA A 345 -0.83 -15.59 -3.70
C ALA A 345 -1.60 -14.41 -3.07
N MET A 346 -2.01 -13.43 -3.86
CA MET A 346 -2.85 -12.31 -3.40
C MET A 346 -4.21 -12.80 -2.91
N ILE A 347 -4.90 -13.62 -3.71
CA ILE A 347 -6.22 -14.15 -3.34
C ILE A 347 -6.13 -15.13 -2.18
N HIS A 348 -4.98 -15.69 -1.81
CA HIS A 348 -4.82 -16.47 -0.59
C HIS A 348 -4.16 -15.70 0.57
N SER A 349 -3.85 -14.42 0.39
CA SER A 349 -3.24 -13.61 1.44
C SER A 349 -4.09 -13.63 2.71
N GLY A 350 -3.41 -13.76 3.85
CA GLY A 350 -4.00 -13.86 5.18
C GLY A 350 -4.57 -15.23 5.57
N LYS A 351 -4.70 -16.18 4.63
CA LYS A 351 -5.20 -17.53 4.95
C LYS A 351 -4.14 -18.30 5.75
N LYS A 352 -4.50 -18.80 6.92
CA LYS A 352 -3.61 -19.71 7.68
C LYS A 352 -3.45 -21.02 6.91
N GLN A 353 -2.23 -21.53 6.78
CA GLN A 353 -2.04 -22.90 6.33
C GLN A 353 -2.60 -23.80 7.43
N ASN A 354 -3.52 -24.70 7.09
CA ASN A 354 -4.11 -25.63 8.05
C ASN A 354 -2.98 -26.49 8.65
N THR A 355 -2.55 -26.18 9.86
CA THR A 355 -1.90 -27.16 10.73
C THR A 355 -2.99 -28.13 11.14
N SER A 356 -3.05 -29.27 10.48
CA SER A 356 -4.03 -30.32 10.69
C SER A 356 -4.07 -30.77 12.16
N CYS A 357 -5.20 -30.55 12.84
CA CYS A 357 -5.62 -31.37 13.96
C CYS A 357 -6.80 -32.21 13.48
N PRO A 358 -6.68 -33.55 13.41
CA PRO A 358 -7.72 -34.41 12.88
C PRO A 358 -8.68 -34.85 14.01
N ASP A 359 -9.40 -33.92 14.62
CA ASP A 359 -10.49 -34.27 15.54
C ASP A 359 -11.73 -33.43 15.23
N VAL A 360 -12.73 -34.12 14.65
CA VAL A 360 -14.11 -33.68 14.39
C VAL A 360 -14.26 -32.23 13.93
N VAL A 361 -14.05 -31.99 12.63
CA VAL A 361 -14.35 -30.68 12.04
C VAL A 361 -15.86 -30.56 11.81
N TYR A 362 -16.54 -29.78 12.65
CA TYR A 362 -17.92 -29.36 12.38
C TYR A 362 -17.99 -28.58 11.05
N GLU A 363 -19.07 -28.75 10.28
CA GLU A 363 -19.27 -28.08 8.99
C GLU A 363 -19.10 -26.56 9.09
N ASP A 364 -19.59 -25.97 10.18
CA ASP A 364 -19.46 -24.54 10.50
C ASP A 364 -17.99 -24.09 10.65
N GLN A 365 -17.11 -24.95 11.15
CA GLN A 365 -15.69 -24.65 11.31
C GLN A 365 -14.97 -24.60 9.96
N LEU A 366 -15.32 -25.47 9.00
CA LEU A 366 -14.82 -25.40 7.64
C LEU A 366 -15.26 -24.12 6.93
N TYR A 367 -16.51 -23.68 7.14
CA TYR A 367 -17.00 -22.42 6.60
C TYR A 367 -16.25 -21.22 7.19
N LEU A 368 -16.04 -21.17 8.50
CA LEU A 368 -15.28 -20.11 9.17
C LEU A 368 -13.81 -20.07 8.70
N ASP A 369 -13.16 -21.24 8.58
CA ASP A 369 -11.78 -21.34 8.10
C ASP A 369 -11.64 -20.89 6.64
N SER A 370 -12.66 -21.15 5.81
CA SER A 370 -12.73 -20.67 4.42
C SER A 370 -12.76 -19.14 4.32
N GLN A 371 -13.28 -18.46 5.35
CA GLN A 371 -13.39 -17.00 5.46
C GLN A 371 -12.27 -16.38 6.30
N SER A 372 -11.27 -17.16 6.71
CA SER A 372 -10.16 -16.64 7.49
C SER A 372 -9.27 -15.69 6.66
N GLY A 373 -8.78 -14.63 7.32
CA GLY A 373 -7.77 -13.73 6.77
C GLY A 373 -8.20 -12.97 5.53
N THR A 374 -9.46 -12.56 5.42
CA THR A 374 -9.96 -11.86 4.21
C THR A 374 -9.64 -10.38 4.18
N ALA A 375 -9.22 -9.75 5.29
CA ALA A 375 -9.00 -8.30 5.35
C ALA A 375 -8.12 -7.75 4.20
N HIS A 376 -6.96 -8.36 3.95
CA HIS A 376 -6.09 -7.97 2.83
C HIS A 376 -6.71 -8.24 1.46
N LEU A 377 -7.48 -9.33 1.32
CA LEU A 377 -8.19 -9.64 0.08
C LEU A 377 -9.31 -8.63 -0.18
N ASP A 378 -10.12 -8.30 0.83
CA ASP A 378 -11.23 -7.36 0.71
C ASP A 378 -10.72 -5.95 0.42
N LYS A 379 -9.63 -5.54 1.07
CA LYS A 379 -8.90 -4.30 0.75
C LYS A 379 -8.41 -4.29 -0.69
N PHE A 380 -7.82 -5.39 -1.18
CA PHE A 380 -7.40 -5.51 -2.58
C PHE A 380 -8.58 -5.43 -3.55
N THR A 381 -9.63 -6.22 -3.33
CA THR A 381 -10.83 -6.28 -4.18
C THR A 381 -11.55 -4.94 -4.22
N HIS A 382 -11.68 -4.26 -3.07
CA HIS A 382 -12.25 -2.92 -2.98
C HIS A 382 -11.47 -1.92 -3.83
N ASN A 383 -10.14 -1.82 -3.65
CA ASN A 383 -9.31 -0.90 -4.41
C ASN A 383 -9.36 -1.19 -5.92
N LEU A 384 -9.37 -2.47 -6.32
CA LEU A 384 -9.48 -2.88 -7.72
C LEU A 384 -10.80 -2.44 -8.35
N LEU A 385 -11.92 -2.61 -7.63
CA LEU A 385 -13.27 -2.30 -8.13
C LEU A 385 -13.58 -0.80 -8.08
N VAL A 386 -13.10 -0.10 -7.07
CA VAL A 386 -13.47 1.30 -6.82
C VAL A 386 -12.47 2.27 -7.45
N LYS A 387 -11.17 2.03 -7.31
CA LYS A 387 -10.12 3.01 -7.62
C LYS A 387 -9.38 2.75 -8.93
N CYS A 388 -9.38 1.51 -9.44
CA CYS A 388 -8.66 1.16 -10.67
C CYS A 388 -9.55 1.16 -11.93
N SER A 389 -8.91 1.09 -13.11
CA SER A 389 -9.62 0.97 -14.39
C SER A 389 -10.25 -0.42 -14.54
N VAL A 390 -11.31 -0.50 -15.35
CA VAL A 390 -12.00 -1.76 -15.65
C VAL A 390 -11.07 -2.78 -16.33
N GLU A 391 -10.08 -2.32 -17.10
CA GLU A 391 -9.06 -3.15 -17.74
C GLU A 391 -8.30 -4.01 -16.71
N MET A 392 -7.96 -3.46 -15.54
CA MET A 392 -7.24 -4.21 -14.50
C MET A 392 -8.11 -5.35 -13.94
N LEU A 393 -9.41 -5.09 -13.76
CA LEU A 393 -10.36 -6.13 -13.36
C LEU A 393 -10.47 -7.21 -14.44
N GLU A 394 -10.55 -6.82 -15.72
CA GLU A 394 -10.58 -7.76 -16.84
C GLU A 394 -9.33 -8.63 -16.88
N THR A 395 -8.13 -8.07 -16.70
CA THR A 395 -6.89 -8.84 -16.65
C THR A 395 -6.93 -9.92 -15.56
N LEU A 396 -7.37 -9.57 -14.34
CA LEU A 396 -7.52 -10.54 -13.25
C LEU A 396 -8.52 -11.64 -13.61
N LEU A 397 -9.69 -11.26 -14.14
CA LEU A 397 -10.74 -12.21 -14.51
C LEU A 397 -10.26 -13.15 -15.63
N THR A 398 -9.56 -12.62 -16.64
CA THR A 398 -8.96 -13.42 -17.71
C THR A 398 -7.95 -14.42 -17.15
N THR A 399 -7.11 -14.04 -16.19
CA THR A 399 -6.19 -14.97 -15.52
C THR A 399 -6.92 -16.09 -14.80
N LEU A 400 -7.96 -15.76 -14.01
CA LEU A 400 -8.76 -16.77 -13.30
C LEU A 400 -9.45 -17.74 -14.27
N ILE A 401 -10.09 -17.22 -15.32
CA ILE A 401 -10.79 -18.03 -16.32
C ILE A 401 -9.81 -18.95 -17.06
N ARG A 402 -8.66 -18.41 -17.48
CA ARG A 402 -7.59 -19.18 -18.15
C ARG A 402 -7.14 -20.36 -17.30
N GLU A 403 -6.89 -20.14 -16.00
CA GLU A 403 -6.36 -21.18 -15.11
C GLU A 403 -7.44 -22.18 -14.67
N MET A 404 -8.70 -21.79 -14.60
CA MET A 404 -9.82 -22.72 -14.41
C MET A 404 -10.03 -23.67 -15.60
N GLN A 405 -9.53 -23.29 -16.77
CA GLN A 405 -9.57 -24.09 -18.00
C GLN A 405 -8.24 -24.79 -18.30
N ASN A 406 -7.23 -24.63 -17.45
CA ASN A 406 -5.88 -25.14 -17.70
C ASN A 406 -5.78 -26.65 -17.44
N ASP A 407 -5.69 -27.45 -18.51
CA ASP A 407 -5.47 -28.91 -18.48
C ASP A 407 -3.99 -29.32 -18.43
N ASN A 408 -3.06 -28.39 -18.58
CA ASN A 408 -1.64 -28.69 -18.73
C ASN A 408 -0.93 -28.99 -17.40
N THR A 409 -1.59 -28.75 -16.27
CA THR A 409 -1.01 -28.95 -14.94
C THR A 409 -2.02 -29.67 -14.06
N GLU A 410 -1.63 -30.83 -13.56
CA GLU A 410 -2.48 -31.65 -12.69
C GLU A 410 -2.95 -30.84 -11.46
N GLY A 411 -4.23 -30.95 -11.13
CA GLY A 411 -4.84 -30.22 -10.00
C GLY A 411 -5.06 -28.71 -10.23
N ARG A 412 -4.53 -28.10 -11.31
CA ARG A 412 -4.63 -26.64 -11.54
C ARG A 412 -6.06 -26.16 -11.65
N LYS A 413 -6.94 -26.88 -12.37
CA LYS A 413 -8.36 -26.51 -12.50
C LYS A 413 -9.07 -26.45 -11.15
N ALA A 414 -8.83 -27.43 -10.28
CA ALA A 414 -9.45 -27.51 -8.96
C ALA A 414 -8.94 -26.36 -8.06
N GLU A 415 -7.63 -26.14 -8.06
CA GLU A 415 -7.00 -25.03 -7.33
C GLU A 415 -7.57 -23.68 -7.81
N ALA A 416 -7.67 -23.48 -9.13
CA ALA A 416 -8.19 -22.26 -9.73
C ALA A 416 -9.66 -21.99 -9.38
N LYS A 417 -10.49 -23.04 -9.33
CA LYS A 417 -11.87 -22.93 -8.84
C LYS A 417 -11.92 -22.48 -7.38
N THR A 418 -11.08 -23.05 -6.50
CA THR A 418 -11.01 -22.63 -5.08
C THR A 418 -10.59 -21.17 -4.94
N VAL A 419 -9.60 -20.72 -5.72
CA VAL A 419 -9.15 -19.32 -5.73
C VAL A 419 -10.27 -18.40 -6.23
N ALA A 420 -10.91 -18.72 -7.36
CA ALA A 420 -12.00 -17.93 -7.92
C ALA A 420 -13.20 -17.84 -6.95
N ARG A 421 -13.56 -18.94 -6.28
CA ARG A 421 -14.56 -18.96 -5.21
C ARG A 421 -14.23 -17.98 -4.08
N ARG A 422 -12.99 -17.94 -3.59
CA ARG A 422 -12.58 -16.97 -2.54
C ARG A 422 -12.66 -15.52 -3.02
N PHE A 423 -12.27 -15.26 -4.27
CA PHE A 423 -12.39 -13.93 -4.88
C PHE A 423 -13.85 -13.49 -5.01
N VAL A 424 -14.73 -14.35 -5.52
CA VAL A 424 -16.17 -14.06 -5.66
C VAL A 424 -16.82 -13.73 -4.32
N ARG A 425 -16.48 -14.45 -3.23
CA ARG A 425 -16.95 -14.11 -1.88
C ARG A 425 -16.51 -12.71 -1.45
N SER A 426 -15.29 -12.30 -1.79
CA SER A 426 -14.80 -10.93 -1.55
C SER A 426 -15.60 -9.90 -2.35
N VAL A 427 -15.82 -10.13 -3.65
CA VAL A 427 -16.65 -9.26 -4.50
C VAL A 427 -18.07 -9.14 -3.94
N ALA A 428 -18.65 -10.23 -3.44
CA ALA A 428 -19.97 -10.23 -2.81
C ALA A 428 -20.01 -9.39 -1.53
N ARG A 429 -18.99 -9.47 -0.66
CA ARG A 429 -18.88 -8.58 0.51
C ARG A 429 -18.84 -7.11 0.12
N ILE A 430 -18.01 -6.74 -0.87
CA ILE A 430 -17.93 -5.36 -1.36
C ILE A 430 -19.28 -4.92 -1.96
N PHE A 431 -19.88 -5.77 -2.79
CA PHE A 431 -21.17 -5.49 -3.44
C PHE A 431 -22.28 -5.22 -2.42
N VAL A 432 -22.38 -6.05 -1.38
CA VAL A 432 -23.39 -5.91 -0.32
C VAL A 432 -23.19 -4.63 0.46
N VAL A 433 -21.96 -4.29 0.88
CA VAL A 433 -21.68 -3.05 1.62
C VAL A 433 -22.05 -1.82 0.79
N ILE A 434 -21.58 -1.73 -0.46
CA ILE A 434 -21.89 -0.59 -1.34
C ILE A 434 -23.40 -0.52 -1.66
N SER A 435 -24.08 -1.66 -1.78
CA SER A 435 -25.51 -1.69 -2.09
C SER A 435 -26.40 -1.34 -0.89
N ILE A 436 -26.04 -1.78 0.32
CA ILE A 436 -26.81 -1.52 1.55
C ILE A 436 -26.70 -0.08 1.97
N GLU A 437 -25.56 0.57 1.79
CA GLU A 437 -25.38 1.98 2.15
C GLU A 437 -26.26 2.91 1.30
N MET A 438 -26.81 2.46 0.16
CA MET A 438 -27.67 3.27 -0.69
C MET A 438 -29.15 3.22 -0.28
N SER A 439 -29.77 4.40 -0.14
CA SER A 439 -31.22 4.50 0.05
C SER A 439 -32.01 3.92 -1.15
N PRO A 440 -33.07 3.11 -0.93
CA PRO A 440 -33.88 2.54 -2.00
C PRO A 440 -34.57 3.59 -2.89
N ASP A 441 -34.77 4.82 -2.38
CA ASP A 441 -35.38 5.92 -3.15
C ASP A 441 -34.40 6.62 -4.10
N ALA A 442 -33.08 6.40 -3.96
CA ALA A 442 -32.08 6.90 -4.90
C ALA A 442 -32.24 6.28 -6.30
N ASN A 443 -32.82 5.08 -6.41
CA ASN A 443 -33.08 4.41 -7.68
C ASN A 443 -34.44 4.75 -8.31
N LYS A 444 -35.37 5.39 -7.57
CA LYS A 444 -36.72 5.70 -8.08
C LYS A 444 -36.79 7.03 -8.84
N LYS A 445 -35.94 8.01 -8.51
CA LYS A 445 -35.77 9.22 -9.32
C LYS A 445 -34.86 8.91 -10.51
N LYS A 446 -35.42 8.32 -11.58
CA LYS A 446 -34.81 8.32 -12.92
C LYS A 446 -34.77 9.77 -13.46
N SER A 447 -33.87 10.58 -12.92
CA SER A 447 -33.32 11.71 -13.65
C SER A 447 -32.28 11.15 -14.62
N SER A 448 -32.25 11.62 -15.85
CA SER A 448 -31.31 11.21 -16.91
C SER A 448 -29.82 11.42 -16.56
N THR A 449 -29.51 11.89 -15.35
CA THR A 449 -28.17 12.22 -14.85
C THR A 449 -27.70 11.35 -13.67
N SER A 450 -28.49 10.40 -13.17
CA SER A 450 -28.03 9.48 -12.10
C SER A 450 -27.09 8.42 -12.67
N LYS A 451 -25.78 8.73 -12.75
CA LYS A 451 -24.75 7.75 -13.13
C LYS A 451 -24.80 6.56 -12.19
N SER A 452 -24.95 5.35 -12.74
CA SER A 452 -24.84 4.11 -11.98
C SER A 452 -23.49 4.06 -11.27
N CYS A 453 -23.47 3.55 -10.04
CA CYS A 453 -22.22 3.38 -9.30
C CYS A 453 -21.30 2.44 -10.08
N GLU A 454 -20.19 2.97 -10.61
CA GLU A 454 -19.25 2.20 -11.45
C GLU A 454 -18.71 0.96 -10.72
N ALA A 455 -18.51 1.06 -9.41
CA ALA A 455 -18.09 -0.08 -8.57
C ALA A 455 -19.12 -1.22 -8.61
N LEU A 456 -20.42 -0.92 -8.50
CA LEU A 456 -21.48 -1.94 -8.60
C LEU A 456 -21.55 -2.56 -10.00
N VAL A 457 -21.33 -1.76 -11.05
CA VAL A 457 -21.25 -2.27 -12.43
C VAL A 457 -20.07 -3.25 -12.57
N ARG A 458 -18.92 -2.93 -11.98
CA ARG A 458 -17.73 -3.79 -11.97
C ARG A 458 -17.94 -5.06 -11.14
N CYS A 459 -18.62 -5.01 -10.00
CA CYS A 459 -19.03 -6.21 -9.26
C CYS A 459 -19.91 -7.13 -10.12
N LYS A 460 -20.93 -6.57 -10.78
CA LYS A 460 -21.81 -7.33 -11.68
C LYS A 460 -21.01 -7.99 -12.81
N LYS A 461 -20.04 -7.28 -13.37
CA LYS A 461 -19.13 -7.82 -14.39
C LYS A 461 -18.30 -9.00 -13.87
N ALA A 462 -17.78 -8.92 -12.65
CA ALA A 462 -17.06 -10.03 -12.03
C ALA A 462 -17.97 -11.25 -11.82
N PHE A 463 -19.22 -11.06 -11.36
CA PHE A 463 -20.20 -12.14 -11.25
C PHE A 463 -20.53 -12.76 -12.61
N GLN A 464 -20.75 -11.94 -13.63
CA GLN A 464 -21.05 -12.40 -15.00
C GLN A 464 -19.88 -13.19 -15.61
N ALA A 465 -18.65 -12.74 -15.40
CA ALA A 465 -17.45 -13.40 -15.92
C ALA A 465 -17.21 -14.78 -15.25
N LEU A 466 -17.61 -14.94 -13.99
CA LEU A 466 -17.45 -16.16 -13.20
C LEU A 466 -18.81 -16.80 -12.87
N ILE A 467 -19.78 -16.75 -13.79
CA ILE A 467 -21.20 -16.99 -13.51
C ILE A 467 -21.51 -18.31 -12.79
N ASN A 468 -20.89 -19.41 -13.19
CA ASN A 468 -21.14 -20.72 -12.55
C ASN A 468 -20.71 -20.72 -11.08
N ILE A 469 -19.54 -20.13 -10.80
CA ILE A 469 -19.05 -19.97 -9.43
C ILE A 469 -19.92 -18.95 -8.68
N ALA A 470 -20.24 -17.82 -9.32
CA ALA A 470 -21.02 -16.77 -8.70
C ALA A 470 -22.42 -17.24 -8.25
N ILE A 471 -23.09 -18.08 -9.04
CA ILE A 471 -24.39 -18.64 -8.65
C ILE A 471 -24.27 -19.49 -7.38
N GLU A 472 -23.31 -20.43 -7.34
CA GLU A 472 -23.06 -21.27 -6.17
C GLU A 472 -22.76 -20.42 -4.92
N GLU A 473 -21.80 -19.50 -5.06
CA GLU A 473 -21.30 -18.67 -3.97
C GLU A 473 -22.35 -17.68 -3.44
N LEU A 474 -23.14 -17.06 -4.31
CA LEU A 474 -24.20 -16.13 -3.88
C LEU A 474 -25.34 -16.86 -3.18
N CYS A 475 -25.69 -18.07 -3.62
CA CYS A 475 -26.67 -18.92 -2.93
C CYS A 475 -26.17 -19.34 -1.54
N GLU A 476 -24.92 -19.77 -1.42
CA GLU A 476 -24.28 -20.10 -0.14
C GLU A 476 -24.27 -18.89 0.80
N ILE A 477 -23.81 -17.72 0.32
CA ILE A 477 -23.77 -16.48 1.10
C ILE A 477 -25.17 -16.10 1.59
N GLY A 478 -26.18 -16.16 0.72
CA GLY A 478 -27.57 -15.86 1.09
C GLY A 478 -28.07 -16.76 2.21
N ASN A 479 -27.81 -18.06 2.11
CA ASN A 479 -28.16 -19.03 3.14
C ASN A 479 -27.41 -18.76 4.47
N SER A 480 -26.11 -18.48 4.42
CA SER A 480 -25.31 -18.16 5.60
C SER A 480 -25.74 -16.87 6.29
N LEU A 481 -26.10 -15.82 5.52
CA LEU A 481 -26.53 -14.54 6.07
C LEU A 481 -27.88 -14.63 6.79
N ILE A 482 -28.81 -15.44 6.27
CA ILE A 482 -30.15 -15.59 6.88
C ILE A 482 -30.16 -16.62 8.01
N ALA A 483 -29.17 -17.51 8.10
CA ALA A 483 -29.14 -18.57 9.10
C ALA A 483 -29.23 -18.05 10.55
N PRO A 484 -28.47 -17.02 11.00
CA PRO A 484 -28.60 -16.48 12.35
C PRO A 484 -30.01 -15.91 12.66
N VAL A 485 -30.70 -15.38 11.65
CA VAL A 485 -32.09 -14.91 11.78
C VAL A 485 -33.04 -16.09 11.93
N ARG A 486 -32.91 -17.11 11.07
CA ARG A 486 -33.73 -18.34 11.12
C ARG A 486 -33.55 -19.10 12.44
N MET A 487 -32.33 -19.09 12.97
CA MET A 487 -31.99 -19.74 14.24
C MET A 487 -32.34 -18.87 15.46
N GLY A 488 -32.90 -17.67 15.26
CA GLY A 488 -33.28 -16.77 16.35
C GLY A 488 -32.11 -16.14 17.11
N VAL A 489 -30.87 -16.29 16.62
CA VAL A 489 -29.63 -15.75 17.21
C VAL A 489 -29.57 -14.22 17.04
N THR A 490 -30.02 -13.73 15.88
CA THR A 490 -30.08 -12.29 15.58
C THR A 490 -31.52 -11.84 15.44
N ARG A 491 -31.92 -10.81 16.20
CA ARG A 491 -33.23 -10.16 16.07
C ARG A 491 -33.15 -8.95 15.13
N PRO A 492 -34.21 -8.65 14.35
CA PRO A 492 -34.30 -7.40 13.60
C PRO A 492 -34.04 -6.21 14.53
N THR A 493 -33.21 -5.27 14.09
CA THR A 493 -32.91 -4.04 14.84
C THR A 493 -33.67 -2.87 14.23
N ALA A 494 -33.82 -1.77 14.98
CA ALA A 494 -34.40 -0.52 14.48
C ALA A 494 -33.73 -0.08 13.16
N PRO A 495 -34.49 0.55 12.24
CA PRO A 495 -33.95 1.02 10.98
C PRO A 495 -32.79 2.00 11.19
N PHE A 496 -31.80 1.95 10.31
CA PHE A 496 -30.67 2.87 10.29
C PHE A 496 -30.79 3.82 9.10
N SER A 497 -30.24 5.03 9.24
CA SER A 497 -30.23 6.01 8.17
C SER A 497 -29.33 5.54 7.02
N LEU A 498 -29.91 5.49 5.83
CA LEU A 498 -29.20 5.16 4.59
C LEU A 498 -28.60 6.42 3.96
N VAL A 499 -27.51 6.23 3.24
CA VAL A 499 -26.80 7.30 2.55
C VAL A 499 -27.55 7.65 1.26
N SER A 500 -27.64 8.94 0.95
CA SER A 500 -28.44 9.43 -0.19
C SER A 500 -27.64 9.52 -1.49
N GLY A 501 -26.31 9.42 -1.44
CA GLY A 501 -25.42 9.59 -2.59
C GLY A 501 -24.44 8.43 -2.82
N ASN A 502 -24.20 8.10 -4.09
CA ASN A 502 -23.23 7.06 -4.49
C ASN A 502 -21.79 7.35 -4.01
N ILE A 503 -21.41 8.63 -3.96
CA ILE A 503 -20.07 9.06 -3.55
C ILE A 503 -19.85 8.77 -2.06
N GLU A 504 -20.83 9.08 -1.23
CA GLU A 504 -20.77 8.90 0.22
C GLU A 504 -20.76 7.41 0.60
N ALA A 505 -21.52 6.56 -0.08
CA ALA A 505 -21.45 5.10 0.10
C ALA A 505 -20.07 4.54 -0.29
N VAL A 506 -19.53 4.97 -1.44
CA VAL A 506 -18.17 4.55 -1.83
C VAL A 506 -17.14 5.01 -0.80
N GLN A 507 -17.26 6.23 -0.26
CA GLN A 507 -16.35 6.76 0.74
C GLN A 507 -16.50 6.06 2.11
N GLY A 508 -17.73 5.79 2.57
CA GLY A 508 -17.99 5.03 3.80
C GLY A 508 -17.43 3.61 3.74
N SER A 509 -17.58 2.95 2.58
CA SER A 509 -16.98 1.64 2.35
C SER A 509 -15.45 1.62 2.46
N GLU A 510 -14.76 2.74 2.20
CA GLU A 510 -13.30 2.82 2.38
C GLU A 510 -12.91 2.65 3.85
N GLU A 511 -13.67 3.21 4.79
CA GLU A 511 -13.38 3.08 6.23
C GLU A 511 -13.57 1.64 6.73
N ILE A 512 -14.48 0.89 6.11
CA ILE A 512 -14.76 -0.51 6.45
C ILE A 512 -13.67 -1.45 5.92
N PHE A 513 -13.22 -1.25 4.69
CA PHE A 513 -12.28 -2.17 4.03
C PHE A 513 -10.80 -1.74 4.14
N ASN A 514 -10.51 -0.49 4.48
CA ASN A 514 -9.15 0.00 4.70
C ASN A 514 -8.68 -0.19 6.15
N VAL A 515 -9.00 -1.33 6.75
CA VAL A 515 -8.63 -1.70 8.13
C VAL A 515 -7.52 -2.75 8.10
N ASP A 516 -6.51 -2.57 8.94
CA ASP A 516 -5.44 -3.56 9.07
C ASP A 516 -5.92 -4.79 9.86
N PRO A 517 -5.47 -6.02 9.51
CA PRO A 517 -5.89 -7.21 10.22
C PRO A 517 -5.56 -7.11 11.72
N LEU A 518 -6.49 -7.54 12.57
CA LEU A 518 -6.23 -7.63 13.99
C LEU A 518 -5.05 -8.59 14.23
N PRO A 519 -4.11 -8.26 15.15
CA PRO A 519 -3.03 -9.15 15.51
C PRO A 519 -3.60 -10.52 15.91
N ALA A 520 -2.97 -11.60 15.43
CA ALA A 520 -3.34 -12.94 15.86
C ALA A 520 -3.21 -13.00 17.39
N ARG A 521 -4.31 -13.32 18.09
CA ARG A 521 -4.24 -13.63 19.52
C ARG A 521 -3.21 -14.74 19.69
N THR A 522 -2.11 -14.45 20.38
CA THR A 522 -1.17 -15.46 20.84
C THR A 522 -1.98 -16.41 21.71
N SER A 523 -2.12 -17.67 21.29
CA SER A 523 -2.57 -18.72 22.20
C SER A 523 -1.50 -18.80 23.29
N SER A 524 -1.74 -18.16 24.42
CA SER A 524 -0.98 -18.36 25.64
C SER A 524 -0.99 -19.86 25.94
N SER A 525 0.14 -20.50 25.76
CA SER A 525 0.46 -21.80 26.33
C SER A 525 0.62 -21.64 27.84
N ASP A 526 -0.49 -21.35 28.53
CA ASP A 526 -0.56 -21.51 29.98
C ASP A 526 -0.93 -22.95 30.29
N THR A 527 0.11 -23.68 30.67
CA THR A 527 0.00 -24.89 31.48
C THR A 527 -0.45 -24.47 32.88
N GLY A 528 -1.62 -24.93 33.33
CA GLY A 528 -1.97 -24.90 34.75
C GLY A 528 -3.40 -24.49 35.12
N THR A 529 -4.21 -25.52 35.40
CA THR A 529 -5.31 -25.54 36.40
C THR A 529 -6.57 -24.69 36.18
N GLY A 530 -7.63 -25.38 35.74
CA GLY A 530 -8.91 -25.42 36.47
C GLY A 530 -10.06 -24.54 35.96
N SER A 531 -10.92 -25.09 35.09
CA SER A 531 -12.36 -24.83 35.19
C SER A 531 -13.16 -25.98 34.58
N SER A 532 -13.87 -26.68 35.45
CA SER A 532 -14.72 -27.85 35.21
C SER A 532 -15.87 -27.56 34.24
N TYR A 533 -15.91 -28.35 33.18
CA TYR A 533 -17.05 -28.55 32.30
C TYR A 533 -18.16 -29.30 33.07
N ILE A 534 -19.34 -28.72 33.20
CA ILE A 534 -20.53 -29.44 33.67
C ILE A 534 -21.20 -30.06 32.44
N SER A 535 -21.01 -31.37 32.29
CA SER A 535 -21.76 -32.21 31.36
C SER A 535 -23.13 -32.53 31.95
N HIS A 536 -24.21 -32.04 31.35
CA HIS A 536 -25.56 -32.50 31.66
C HIS A 536 -25.82 -33.84 30.96
N SER A 537 -25.69 -34.94 31.72
CA SER A 537 -26.18 -36.26 31.31
C SER A 537 -27.63 -36.43 31.77
N SER A 538 -28.50 -36.75 30.82
CA SER A 538 -29.90 -37.10 31.00
C SER A 538 -30.07 -38.40 31.78
N VAL A 539 -30.82 -38.38 32.89
CA VAL A 539 -31.36 -39.58 33.54
C VAL A 539 -32.81 -39.30 33.97
N LEU A 540 -33.75 -40.01 33.33
CA LEU A 540 -35.13 -40.20 33.79
C LEU A 540 -35.14 -41.11 35.03
N PRO A 541 -36.11 -40.92 35.93
CA PRO A 541 -36.97 -42.08 36.23
C PRO A 541 -38.45 -41.74 36.37
N SER A 542 -39.24 -42.80 36.19
CA SER A 542 -40.69 -42.87 36.13
C SER A 542 -41.35 -43.27 37.46
N HIS A 543 -42.66 -42.93 37.56
CA HIS A 543 -43.75 -43.58 38.30
C HIS A 543 -44.13 -43.21 39.75
N GLN A 544 -45.37 -42.70 39.84
CA GLN A 544 -46.55 -43.16 40.62
C GLN A 544 -46.88 -42.62 42.03
N SER A 545 -47.95 -41.81 42.03
CA SER A 545 -49.22 -41.88 42.80
C SER A 545 -49.36 -41.33 44.24
N SER A 546 -50.29 -40.36 44.35
CA SER A 546 -51.51 -40.33 45.18
C SER A 546 -51.55 -39.65 46.58
N ARG A 547 -52.53 -38.72 46.69
CA ARG A 547 -53.40 -38.29 47.82
C ARG A 547 -52.98 -37.11 48.75
N ASP A 548 -53.64 -35.95 48.53
CA ASP A 548 -54.41 -35.00 49.40
C ASP A 548 -54.23 -34.94 50.94
N PRO A 549 -54.73 -33.90 51.66
CA PRO A 549 -54.71 -32.43 51.45
C PRO A 549 -54.42 -31.62 52.77
N VAL A 550 -54.45 -30.27 52.73
CA VAL A 550 -55.05 -29.30 53.72
C VAL A 550 -54.32 -27.93 53.74
N GLU A 551 -55.07 -26.88 53.33
CA GLU A 551 -55.26 -25.47 53.82
C GLU A 551 -54.08 -24.66 54.41
N ARG A 552 -53.94 -23.33 54.32
CA ARG A 552 -54.70 -22.16 53.81
C ARG A 552 -53.77 -20.94 53.93
N ASP A 553 -53.79 -20.00 52.98
CA ASP A 553 -54.26 -18.61 53.19
C ASP A 553 -53.92 -17.74 51.97
N ASP A 554 -54.94 -16.99 51.57
CA ASP A 554 -55.05 -16.08 50.43
C ASP A 554 -54.27 -14.78 50.65
N ASP A 555 -53.80 -14.14 49.57
CA ASP A 555 -53.89 -12.68 49.40
C ASP A 555 -53.55 -12.24 47.95
N GLU A 556 -54.18 -11.14 47.57
CA GLU A 556 -54.68 -10.76 46.25
C GLU A 556 -53.67 -10.24 45.20
N ILE A 557 -54.12 -10.33 43.94
CA ILE A 557 -53.54 -9.76 42.72
C ILE A 557 -53.95 -8.29 42.58
N MET A 558 -52.99 -7.39 42.33
CA MET A 558 -53.24 -6.06 41.76
C MET A 558 -52.25 -5.79 40.61
N GLN A 559 -52.83 -5.52 39.44
CA GLN A 559 -52.15 -5.04 38.22
C GLN A 559 -51.64 -3.60 38.43
N ALA A 560 -50.49 -3.28 37.83
CA ALA A 560 -50.00 -1.90 37.72
C ALA A 560 -49.76 -1.55 36.24
N ASP A 561 -50.54 -0.59 35.76
CA ASP A 561 -50.39 0.08 34.47
C ASP A 561 -49.11 0.92 34.43
N VAL A 562 -48.49 0.98 33.25
CA VAL A 562 -47.32 1.81 32.95
C VAL A 562 -47.80 3.00 32.10
N GLU A 563 -47.77 4.20 32.65
CA GLU A 563 -48.00 5.46 31.92
C GLU A 563 -46.73 5.87 31.14
N GLU A 564 -46.91 6.13 29.85
CA GLU A 564 -45.94 6.78 28.96
C GLU A 564 -45.89 8.29 29.24
N VAL A 565 -44.68 8.88 29.29
CA VAL A 565 -44.48 10.33 29.38
C VAL A 565 -43.76 10.81 28.11
N GLU A 566 -44.50 11.52 27.26
CA GLU A 566 -43.96 12.34 26.17
C GLU A 566 -43.24 13.57 26.73
N VAL A 567 -42.06 13.91 26.20
CA VAL A 567 -41.39 15.19 26.48
C VAL A 567 -41.24 15.95 25.16
N VAL A 568 -41.81 17.15 25.18
CA VAL A 568 -42.11 18.04 24.06
C VAL A 568 -40.90 18.91 23.70
N ASP A 569 -40.76 19.19 22.41
CA ASP A 569 -39.79 20.07 21.76
C ASP A 569 -40.02 21.54 22.16
N GLY A 570 -38.94 22.25 22.51
CA GLY A 570 -38.98 23.64 23.02
C GLY A 570 -38.19 24.59 22.13
N LEU A 571 -38.91 25.39 21.35
CA LEU A 571 -38.42 26.58 20.63
C LEU A 571 -38.42 27.79 21.58
N GLU A 572 -37.30 28.51 21.69
CA GLU A 572 -37.30 29.91 22.13
C GLU A 572 -36.41 30.78 21.23
N ARG A 573 -36.97 31.96 20.93
CA ARG A 573 -36.44 33.13 20.21
C ARG A 573 -35.82 34.09 21.22
N ASP A 574 -34.89 34.93 20.74
CA ASP A 574 -34.70 36.37 21.07
C ASP A 574 -33.74 36.90 19.98
N ASP A 575 -34.16 37.71 18.99
CA ASP A 575 -34.37 39.17 18.96
C ASP A 575 -33.14 40.03 19.33
N ASP A 576 -32.49 40.59 18.31
CA ASP A 576 -31.88 41.93 18.34
C ASP A 576 -31.84 42.49 16.90
N GLY A 577 -32.22 43.75 16.75
CA GLY A 577 -32.40 44.45 15.49
C GLY A 577 -31.71 45.81 15.46
N SER A 578 -31.28 46.22 14.27
CA SER A 578 -30.99 47.58 13.75
C SER A 578 -29.90 47.45 12.67
N ASP A 579 -29.88 48.14 11.53
CA ASP A 579 -30.77 49.08 10.86
C ASP A 579 -30.25 49.16 9.39
N ILE A 580 -31.18 49.25 8.44
CA ILE A 580 -31.24 50.23 7.34
C ILE A 580 -29.98 50.44 6.46
N ASP A 581 -30.04 50.07 5.16
CA ASP A 581 -30.36 51.08 4.13
C ASP A 581 -30.74 50.49 2.75
N HIS A 582 -31.67 51.20 2.12
CA HIS A 582 -32.36 50.94 0.86
C HIS A 582 -31.59 51.43 -0.38
N ASN A 583 -31.89 50.84 -1.54
CA ASN A 583 -32.18 51.46 -2.86
C ASN A 583 -32.08 50.35 -3.93
N GLU A 584 -33.16 49.75 -4.44
CA GLU A 584 -34.13 50.28 -5.44
C GLU A 584 -33.51 50.95 -6.67
N ASP A 585 -33.63 50.28 -7.82
CA ASP A 585 -34.15 50.79 -9.12
C ASP A 585 -34.01 49.64 -10.16
N HIS A 586 -35.07 48.93 -10.58
CA HIS A 586 -36.15 49.25 -11.53
C HIS A 586 -35.76 49.46 -13.00
N GLN A 587 -36.40 48.62 -13.85
CA GLN A 587 -36.87 48.88 -15.23
C GLN A 587 -35.77 48.91 -16.33
N SER A 588 -35.95 48.46 -17.57
CA SER A 588 -37.12 48.05 -18.39
C SER A 588 -36.63 47.35 -19.67
N GLU A 589 -37.44 46.39 -20.13
CA GLU A 589 -37.90 46.11 -21.50
C GLU A 589 -37.08 46.41 -22.78
N HIS A 590 -37.30 45.50 -23.74
CA HIS A 590 -37.50 45.68 -25.19
C HIS A 590 -36.39 45.30 -26.20
N SER A 591 -36.70 44.19 -26.91
CA SER A 591 -36.64 43.91 -28.36
C SER A 591 -35.44 44.35 -29.22
N ASP A 592 -34.85 43.41 -29.98
CA ASP A 592 -35.20 43.26 -31.41
C ASP A 592 -34.54 42.03 -32.06
N GLN A 593 -35.30 41.45 -32.98
CA GLN A 593 -34.85 40.48 -33.99
C GLN A 593 -33.99 41.19 -35.03
N ASP A 594 -32.94 40.54 -35.53
CA ASP A 594 -32.62 40.65 -36.95
C ASP A 594 -32.13 39.32 -37.51
N GLN A 595 -32.56 39.07 -38.74
CA GLN A 595 -32.42 37.87 -39.55
C GLN A 595 -31.08 37.90 -40.32
N GLY A 596 -30.67 36.73 -40.83
CA GLY A 596 -30.09 36.69 -42.18
C GLY A 596 -28.80 35.92 -42.40
N HIS A 597 -28.98 34.77 -43.07
CA HIS A 597 -28.12 34.15 -44.09
C HIS A 597 -26.99 33.18 -43.73
N GLY A 598 -27.09 31.99 -44.35
CA GLY A 598 -26.00 31.03 -44.55
C GLY A 598 -26.54 29.65 -44.93
N ASP A 599 -26.85 29.48 -46.22
CA ASP A 599 -27.53 28.33 -46.83
C ASP A 599 -26.85 26.95 -46.72
N HIS A 600 -27.73 25.97 -46.91
CA HIS A 600 -27.61 24.55 -47.28
C HIS A 600 -26.50 24.12 -48.25
N GLU A 601 -26.06 22.86 -48.08
CA GLU A 601 -25.99 21.74 -49.06
C GLU A 601 -24.85 20.77 -48.66
N GLU A 602 -24.85 19.46 -48.84
CA GLU A 602 -25.79 18.37 -49.14
C GLU A 602 -24.96 17.07 -48.98
N GLY A 603 -25.60 15.90 -48.83
CA GLY A 603 -24.99 14.65 -49.34
C GLY A 603 -24.89 13.44 -48.40
N GLN A 604 -26.04 12.77 -48.24
CA GLN A 604 -26.31 11.33 -47.97
C GLN A 604 -25.95 10.70 -46.62
#